data_AF-A0A538QEQ6-F1
#
_entry.id   AF-A0A538QEQ6-F1
#
_cell.length_a   1.000
_cell.length_b   1.000
_cell.length_c   1.000
_cell.angle_alpha   90.00
_cell.angle_beta   90.00
_cell.angle_gamma   90.00
#
_symmetry.space_group_name_H-M   'P 1'
#
loop_
_entity.id
_entity.type
_entity.pdbx_description
1 polymer ?
#
loop_
_entity_poly.entity_id
_entity_poly.type
_entity_poly.pdbx_seq_one_letter_code
_entity_poly.pdbx_strand_id
1 'polypeptide(L)'
;MLAAGCTRPASSDIGHSGNDVAVAYGAHDAGATPGKALPMDCSTIKKQLATRDFVGWRGIPANCDAAELFGPPPADLASRPRRNLGDEFVPAQLWLLDLPGYYRPIASLVDGKLVLFDGMNPELAGPFATLRDDLGAPAGRLDWERGTLKISGGEWVYPERGITLFVDPDATNTALHVAVYHATTLDVYRRTLRPHLGKRLLPKR
;
A
#
# COMPACT_ATOMS: atom_id res chain seq x y z
N MET A 1 70.11 -20.21 4.34
CA MET A 1 68.92 -19.68 3.63
C MET A 1 68.37 -18.55 4.46
N LEU A 2 68.59 -17.31 4.00
CA LEU A 2 68.33 -16.07 4.74
C LEU A 2 66.89 -15.61 4.51
N ALA A 3 66.20 -15.31 5.61
CA ALA A 3 64.85 -14.75 5.66
C ALA A 3 64.87 -13.25 5.34
N ALA A 4 63.99 -12.81 4.44
CA ALA A 4 63.78 -11.40 4.13
C ALA A 4 62.68 -10.83 5.02
N GLY A 5 63.07 -9.92 5.92
CA GLY A 5 62.15 -9.04 6.65
C GLY A 5 61.91 -7.76 5.87
N CYS A 6 60.64 -7.39 5.69
CA CYS A 6 60.25 -6.07 5.20
C CYS A 6 59.45 -5.35 6.29
N THR A 7 60.05 -4.30 6.81
CA THR A 7 59.55 -3.32 7.78
C THR A 7 58.48 -2.43 7.13
N ARG A 8 57.34 -2.26 7.80
CA ARG A 8 56.31 -1.25 7.44
C ARG A 8 56.60 0.07 8.15
N PRO A 9 56.50 1.23 7.47
CA PRO A 9 56.50 2.52 8.15
C PRO A 9 55.10 2.86 8.69
N ALA A 10 55.11 3.54 9.84
CA ALA A 10 53.95 4.16 10.47
C ALA A 10 53.45 5.34 9.63
N SER A 11 52.13 5.42 9.43
CA SER A 11 51.46 6.59 8.88
C SER A 11 50.58 7.20 9.96
N SER A 12 50.85 8.46 10.20
CA SER A 12 50.31 9.40 11.18
C SER A 12 48.82 9.69 11.03
N ASP A 13 48.22 9.92 12.20
CA ASP A 13 46.92 10.53 12.43
C ASP A 13 46.76 11.87 11.67
N ILE A 14 45.64 12.00 10.96
CA ILE A 14 45.11 13.29 10.50
C ILE A 14 43.62 13.31 10.84
N GLY A 15 43.29 14.15 11.83
CA GLY A 15 41.93 14.38 12.30
C GLY A 15 41.04 14.96 11.19
N HIS A 16 39.81 14.45 11.11
CA HIS A 16 38.76 15.07 10.32
C HIS A 16 37.80 15.79 11.26
N SER A 17 37.93 17.12 11.22
CA SER A 17 36.98 18.12 11.68
C SER A 17 35.56 17.79 11.21
N GLY A 18 34.61 17.82 12.14
CA GLY A 18 33.19 17.80 11.81
C GLY A 18 32.82 19.02 10.98
N ASN A 19 32.16 18.77 9.85
CA ASN A 19 31.53 19.81 9.05
C ASN A 19 30.03 19.55 9.10
N ASP A 20 29.35 20.29 9.98
CA ASP A 20 27.90 20.46 9.97
C ASP A 20 27.51 21.18 8.68
N VAL A 21 27.10 20.41 7.67
CA VAL A 21 26.40 20.96 6.51
C VAL A 21 24.92 20.99 6.86
N ALA A 22 24.48 22.10 7.46
CA ALA A 22 23.08 22.46 7.49
C ALA A 22 22.60 22.67 6.05
N VAL A 23 21.79 21.74 5.54
CA VAL A 23 21.10 21.88 4.26
C VAL A 23 20.03 22.96 4.43
N ALA A 24 20.32 24.14 3.92
CA ALA A 24 19.35 25.23 3.80
C ALA A 24 18.28 24.85 2.77
N TYR A 25 17.03 24.74 3.22
CA TYR A 25 15.85 24.69 2.35
C TYR A 25 15.70 26.04 1.65
N GLY A 26 16.12 26.10 0.38
CA GLY A 26 15.86 27.24 -0.50
C GLY A 26 14.37 27.33 -0.84
N ALA A 27 13.78 28.47 -0.53
CA ALA A 27 12.43 28.85 -0.93
C ALA A 27 12.40 29.06 -2.45
N HIS A 28 11.68 28.19 -3.16
CA HIS A 28 11.25 28.43 -4.53
C HIS A 28 9.80 28.95 -4.51
N ASP A 29 9.57 29.99 -5.30
CA ASP A 29 8.32 30.73 -5.46
C ASP A 29 7.09 29.82 -5.57
N ALA A 30 6.21 29.95 -4.57
CA ALA A 30 4.92 29.29 -4.53
C ALA A 30 3.94 29.97 -5.49
N GLY A 31 3.89 29.46 -6.72
CA GLY A 31 2.67 29.53 -7.53
C GLY A 31 1.49 29.01 -6.70
N ALA A 32 0.35 29.69 -6.83
CA ALA A 32 -0.90 29.47 -6.12
C ALA A 32 -1.06 28.06 -5.53
N THR A 33 -1.02 27.94 -4.19
CA THR A 33 -1.30 26.69 -3.49
C THR A 33 -2.71 26.24 -3.88
N PRO A 34 -2.89 25.13 -4.63
CA PRO A 34 -4.22 24.58 -4.84
C PRO A 34 -4.82 24.34 -3.47
N GLY A 35 -6.00 24.89 -3.22
CA GLY A 35 -6.67 24.83 -1.92
C GLY A 35 -6.59 23.42 -1.37
N LYS A 36 -5.93 23.27 -0.23
CA LYS A 36 -5.71 21.97 0.43
C LYS A 36 -7.09 21.35 0.67
N ALA A 37 -7.47 20.41 -0.20
CA ALA A 37 -8.75 19.72 -0.07
C ALA A 37 -8.80 19.13 1.35
N LEU A 38 -9.90 19.42 2.05
CA LEU A 38 -10.07 18.94 3.42
C LEU A 38 -10.01 17.40 3.39
N PRO A 39 -9.30 16.78 4.37
CA PRO A 39 -9.31 15.34 4.48
C PRO A 39 -10.75 14.84 4.61
N MET A 40 -11.09 13.78 3.88
CA MET A 40 -12.40 13.15 4.02
C MET A 40 -12.59 12.68 5.48
N ASP A 41 -13.82 12.72 5.99
CA ASP A 41 -14.10 12.11 7.30
C ASP A 41 -14.34 10.59 7.16
N CYS A 42 -14.28 9.89 8.30
CA CYS A 42 -14.43 8.43 8.34
C CYS A 42 -15.83 7.96 7.89
N SER A 43 -16.86 8.79 8.10
CA SER A 43 -18.21 8.48 7.64
C SER A 43 -18.32 8.47 6.11
N THR A 44 -17.60 9.37 5.46
CA THR A 44 -17.49 9.47 4.00
C THR A 44 -16.75 8.25 3.46
N ILE A 45 -15.63 7.88 4.07
CA ILE A 45 -14.87 6.68 3.70
C ILE A 45 -15.73 5.42 3.84
N LYS A 46 -16.43 5.28 4.96
CA LYS A 46 -17.33 4.15 5.21
C LYS A 46 -18.41 4.06 4.13
N LYS A 47 -19.02 5.20 3.78
CA LYS A 47 -20.02 5.26 2.70
C LYS A 47 -19.41 4.85 1.36
N GLN A 48 -18.26 5.39 0.99
CA GLN A 48 -17.58 5.08 -0.27
C GLN A 48 -17.20 3.59 -0.38
N LEU A 49 -16.72 2.98 0.71
CA LEU A 49 -16.49 1.53 0.78
C LEU A 49 -17.79 0.76 0.60
N ALA A 50 -18.86 1.12 1.31
CA ALA A 50 -20.15 0.43 1.19
C ALA A 50 -20.79 0.56 -0.20
N THR A 51 -20.60 1.70 -0.89
CA THR A 51 -21.14 1.92 -2.23
C THR A 51 -20.18 1.48 -3.34
N ARG A 52 -18.92 1.19 -3.01
CA ARG A 52 -17.81 0.94 -3.96
C ARG A 52 -17.63 2.13 -4.93
N ASP A 53 -17.78 3.34 -4.40
CA ASP A 53 -17.55 4.58 -5.14
C ASP A 53 -16.19 5.16 -4.74
N PHE A 54 -15.20 4.95 -5.60
CA PHE A 54 -13.83 5.41 -5.39
C PHE A 54 -13.49 6.67 -6.18
N VAL A 55 -14.46 7.27 -6.88
CA VAL A 55 -14.23 8.54 -7.58
C VAL A 55 -13.98 9.62 -6.52
N GLY A 56 -12.90 10.38 -6.69
CA GLY A 56 -12.49 11.36 -5.70
C GLY A 56 -11.81 10.78 -4.46
N TRP A 57 -11.43 9.49 -4.46
CA TRP A 57 -10.75 8.86 -3.32
C TRP A 57 -9.40 9.53 -3.01
N ARG A 58 -9.09 9.71 -1.72
CA ARG A 58 -7.90 10.41 -1.19
C ARG A 58 -7.25 9.66 0.00
N GLY A 59 -7.50 8.35 0.08
CA GLY A 59 -6.94 7.50 1.12
C GLY A 59 -7.78 7.51 2.39
N ILE A 60 -7.49 6.55 3.26
CA ILE A 60 -8.09 6.48 4.59
C ILE A 60 -7.44 7.57 5.47
N PRO A 61 -8.21 8.42 6.14
CA PRO A 61 -7.68 9.40 7.10
C PRO A 61 -7.01 8.71 8.29
N ALA A 62 -5.90 9.25 8.78
CA ALA A 62 -5.09 8.64 9.87
C ALA A 62 -5.85 8.46 11.19
N ASN A 63 -6.94 9.22 11.38
CA ASN A 63 -7.80 9.14 12.56
C ASN A 63 -8.95 8.13 12.42
N CYS A 64 -9.14 7.51 11.24
CA CYS A 64 -10.15 6.47 11.06
C CYS A 64 -9.61 5.12 11.49
N ASP A 65 -10.24 4.53 12.50
CA ASP A 65 -9.93 3.17 12.91
C ASP A 65 -10.81 2.13 12.20
N ALA A 66 -10.45 0.85 12.33
CA ALA A 66 -11.24 -0.24 11.77
C ALA A 66 -12.65 -0.29 12.37
N ALA A 67 -12.82 0.14 13.63
CA ALA A 67 -14.08 0.03 14.35
C ALA A 67 -15.14 0.99 13.82
N GLU A 68 -14.73 2.20 13.49
CA GLU A 68 -15.57 3.23 12.89
C GLU A 68 -16.03 2.82 11.48
N LEU A 69 -15.10 2.30 10.68
CA LEU A 69 -15.37 1.88 9.31
C LEU A 69 -16.22 0.60 9.23
N PHE A 70 -15.91 -0.41 10.06
CA PHE A 70 -16.46 -1.77 9.89
C PHE A 70 -17.22 -2.32 11.11
N GLY A 71 -17.31 -1.56 12.21
CA GLY A 71 -17.83 -2.05 13.49
C GLY A 71 -16.76 -2.68 14.38
N PRO A 72 -17.07 -3.13 15.61
CA PRO A 72 -16.06 -3.67 16.50
C PRO A 72 -15.37 -4.91 15.89
N PRO A 73 -14.04 -5.01 15.97
CA PRO A 73 -13.34 -6.20 15.50
C PRO A 73 -13.76 -7.44 16.33
N PRO A 74 -13.62 -8.65 15.76
CA PRO A 74 -13.92 -9.88 16.48
C PRO A 74 -13.08 -10.01 17.74
N ALA A 75 -13.70 -10.47 18.84
CA ALA A 75 -12.99 -10.68 20.11
C ALA A 75 -11.84 -11.70 19.98
N ASP A 76 -11.93 -12.61 19.00
CA ASP A 76 -10.94 -13.64 18.70
C ASP A 76 -9.90 -13.21 17.66
N LEU A 77 -9.79 -11.91 17.31
CA LEU A 77 -8.88 -11.44 16.25
C LEU A 77 -7.43 -11.93 16.43
N ALA A 78 -6.95 -12.04 17.66
CA ALA A 78 -5.59 -12.51 17.96
C ALA A 78 -5.32 -13.98 17.56
N SER A 79 -6.35 -14.83 17.54
CA SER A 79 -6.24 -16.24 17.13
C SER A 79 -6.50 -16.46 15.64
N ARG A 80 -6.91 -15.41 14.91
CA ARG A 80 -7.17 -15.50 13.48
C ARG A 80 -5.88 -15.63 12.66
N PRO A 81 -5.97 -16.22 11.45
CA PRO A 81 -4.83 -16.27 10.53
C PRO A 81 -4.24 -14.90 10.28
N ARG A 82 -2.92 -14.86 10.12
CA ARG A 82 -2.18 -13.68 9.68
C ARG A 82 -1.81 -13.82 8.22
N ARG A 83 -1.66 -12.70 7.52
CA ARG A 83 -0.93 -12.63 6.25
C ARG A 83 0.25 -11.69 6.39
N ASN A 84 1.30 -11.96 5.64
CA ASN A 84 2.40 -11.02 5.51
C ASN A 84 2.06 -10.00 4.42
N LEU A 85 2.41 -8.74 4.66
CA LEU A 85 2.25 -7.62 3.73
C LEU A 85 3.61 -7.06 3.34
N GLY A 86 3.71 -6.61 2.09
CA GLY A 86 4.89 -5.97 1.56
C GLY A 86 6.12 -6.87 1.47
N ASP A 87 7.19 -6.32 0.93
CA ASP A 87 8.48 -6.99 0.74
C ASP A 87 9.19 -7.28 2.09
N GLU A 88 8.83 -6.57 3.16
CA GLU A 88 9.33 -6.80 4.52
C GLU A 88 8.54 -7.85 5.31
N PHE A 89 7.51 -8.44 4.69
CA PHE A 89 6.66 -9.46 5.29
C PHE A 89 6.03 -9.03 6.63
N VAL A 90 5.53 -7.79 6.70
CA VAL A 90 4.87 -7.25 7.89
C VAL A 90 3.66 -8.13 8.24
N PRO A 91 3.63 -8.78 9.42
CA PRO A 91 2.54 -9.70 9.76
C PRO A 91 1.29 -8.91 10.17
N ALA A 92 0.21 -9.05 9.40
CA ALA A 92 -1.07 -8.42 9.68
C ALA A 92 -2.14 -9.47 10.04
N GLN A 93 -2.92 -9.18 11.07
CA GLN A 93 -4.11 -9.96 11.43
C GLN A 93 -5.20 -9.77 10.38
N LEU A 94 -5.87 -10.86 10.03
CA LEU A 94 -6.94 -10.84 9.04
C LEU A 94 -8.32 -10.80 9.69
N TRP A 95 -9.10 -9.82 9.26
CA TRP A 95 -10.52 -9.76 9.56
C TRP A 95 -11.32 -9.81 8.25
N LEU A 96 -11.91 -10.98 7.98
CA LEU A 96 -12.90 -11.14 6.90
C LEU A 96 -14.18 -10.38 7.27
N LEU A 97 -14.59 -9.49 6.38
CA LEU A 97 -15.75 -8.61 6.57
C LEU A 97 -16.99 -9.18 5.86
N ASP A 98 -18.15 -8.81 6.36
CA ASP A 98 -19.41 -8.95 5.64
C ASP A 98 -19.77 -7.58 5.04
N LEU A 99 -19.31 -7.35 3.81
CA LEU A 99 -19.51 -6.09 3.10
C LEU A 99 -20.02 -6.40 1.68
N PRO A 100 -21.31 -6.18 1.38
CA PRO A 100 -21.90 -6.48 0.08
C PRO A 100 -21.20 -5.80 -1.10
N GLY A 101 -21.21 -6.47 -2.26
CA GLY A 101 -20.58 -5.98 -3.49
C GLY A 101 -19.06 -6.19 -3.55
N TYR A 102 -18.49 -6.94 -2.62
CA TYR A 102 -17.12 -7.46 -2.67
C TYR A 102 -17.11 -8.98 -2.53
N TYR A 103 -16.20 -9.65 -3.24
CA TYR A 103 -15.86 -11.03 -2.95
C TYR A 103 -14.73 -11.08 -1.91
N ARG A 104 -15.03 -11.67 -0.73
CA ARG A 104 -14.10 -11.83 0.40
C ARG A 104 -13.37 -10.52 0.80
N PRO A 105 -14.10 -9.46 1.18
CA PRO A 105 -13.49 -8.22 1.67
C PRO A 105 -12.75 -8.47 2.98
N ILE A 106 -11.54 -7.95 3.11
CA ILE A 106 -10.63 -8.18 4.24
C ILE A 106 -10.12 -6.85 4.76
N ALA A 107 -10.19 -6.66 6.08
CA ALA A 107 -9.38 -5.68 6.79
C ALA A 107 -8.10 -6.37 7.31
N SER A 108 -6.96 -5.72 7.12
CA SER A 108 -5.68 -6.09 7.72
C SER A 108 -5.30 -5.13 8.81
N LEU A 109 -4.94 -5.70 9.96
CA LEU A 109 -4.61 -4.96 11.16
C LEU A 109 -3.19 -5.28 11.62
N VAL A 110 -2.44 -4.23 11.98
CA VAL A 110 -1.13 -4.33 12.66
C VAL A 110 -1.30 -3.65 14.00
N ASP A 111 -1.02 -4.39 15.09
CA ASP A 111 -1.24 -3.94 16.47
C ASP A 111 -2.65 -3.37 16.70
N GLY A 112 -3.66 -4.01 16.10
CA GLY A 112 -5.07 -3.59 16.18
C GLY A 112 -5.44 -2.36 15.33
N LYS A 113 -4.50 -1.78 14.59
CA LYS A 113 -4.74 -0.62 13.70
C LYS A 113 -4.95 -1.07 12.27
N LEU A 114 -5.96 -0.50 11.59
CA LEU A 114 -6.19 -0.75 10.17
C LEU A 114 -4.99 -0.25 9.36
N VAL A 115 -4.40 -1.12 8.55
CA VAL A 115 -3.32 -0.74 7.61
C VAL A 115 -3.74 -0.90 6.15
N LEU A 116 -4.69 -1.80 5.87
CA LEU A 116 -5.18 -2.09 4.53
C LEU A 116 -6.61 -2.64 4.61
N PHE A 117 -7.49 -2.15 3.77
CA PHE A 117 -8.70 -2.89 3.37
C PHE A 117 -8.51 -3.33 1.92
N ASP A 118 -8.89 -4.57 1.61
CA ASP A 118 -8.85 -5.07 0.25
C ASP A 118 -10.04 -5.98 -0.06
N GLY A 119 -10.46 -6.00 -1.32
CA GLY A 119 -11.62 -6.77 -1.76
C GLY A 119 -11.52 -7.16 -3.23
N MET A 120 -11.93 -8.38 -3.53
CA MET A 120 -11.91 -8.93 -4.88
C MET A 120 -13.21 -8.62 -5.62
N ASN A 121 -13.12 -8.49 -6.95
CA ASN A 121 -14.23 -8.26 -7.87
C ASN A 121 -15.25 -7.22 -7.37
N PRO A 122 -14.81 -5.99 -7.04
CA PRO A 122 -15.73 -4.97 -6.54
C PRO A 122 -16.79 -4.62 -7.58
N GLU A 123 -18.06 -4.61 -7.17
CA GLU A 123 -19.16 -4.06 -7.95
C GLU A 123 -19.12 -2.53 -7.88
N LEU A 124 -18.25 -1.93 -8.70
CA LEU A 124 -18.04 -0.47 -8.71
C LEU A 124 -19.35 0.28 -8.93
N ALA A 125 -19.54 1.39 -8.21
CA ALA A 125 -20.74 2.24 -8.31
C ALA A 125 -20.96 2.82 -9.72
N GLY A 126 -19.90 2.92 -10.51
CA GLY A 126 -19.92 3.43 -11.87
C GLY A 126 -18.89 2.76 -12.77
N PRO A 127 -18.77 3.21 -14.03
CA PRO A 127 -17.83 2.63 -14.99
C PRO A 127 -16.39 2.74 -14.51
N PHE A 128 -15.59 1.69 -14.71
CA PHE A 128 -14.16 1.69 -14.35
C PHE A 128 -13.37 2.81 -15.05
N ALA A 129 -13.75 3.18 -16.28
CA ALA A 129 -13.13 4.28 -17.00
C ALA A 129 -13.22 5.60 -16.22
N THR A 130 -14.37 5.92 -15.63
CA THR A 130 -14.56 7.13 -14.81
C THR A 130 -13.62 7.15 -13.61
N LEU A 131 -13.49 6.02 -12.91
CA LEU A 131 -12.56 5.90 -11.79
C LEU A 131 -11.10 6.07 -12.24
N ARG A 132 -10.71 5.39 -13.33
CA ARG A 132 -9.35 5.48 -13.88
C ARG A 132 -9.02 6.93 -14.26
N ASP A 133 -9.94 7.62 -14.91
CA ASP A 133 -9.71 8.98 -15.38
C ASP A 133 -9.63 9.98 -14.20
N ASP A 134 -10.39 9.77 -13.12
CA ASP A 134 -10.24 10.56 -11.87
C ASP A 134 -8.89 10.32 -11.16
N LEU A 135 -8.45 9.05 -11.10
CA LEU A 135 -7.19 8.68 -10.45
C LEU A 135 -5.97 9.18 -11.22
N GLY A 136 -6.07 9.30 -12.55
CA GLY A 136 -4.98 9.72 -13.43
C GLY A 136 -3.94 8.63 -13.66
N ALA A 137 -2.68 9.01 -13.86
CA ALA A 137 -1.60 8.05 -14.05
C ALA A 137 -1.16 7.43 -12.72
N PRO A 138 -0.96 6.09 -12.64
CA PRO A 138 -0.42 5.47 -11.43
C PRO A 138 1.05 5.85 -11.24
N ALA A 139 1.48 5.94 -9.98
CA ALA A 139 2.89 6.15 -9.65
C ALA A 139 3.75 4.92 -9.97
N GLY A 140 3.13 3.73 -10.00
CA GLY A 140 3.79 2.49 -10.38
C GLY A 140 2.82 1.49 -10.99
N ARG A 141 3.32 0.72 -11.97
CA ARG A 141 2.66 -0.47 -12.50
C ARG A 141 3.51 -1.69 -12.17
N LEU A 142 3.01 -2.58 -11.34
CA LEU A 142 3.71 -3.76 -10.86
C LEU A 142 3.05 -5.04 -11.42
N ASP A 143 3.78 -6.14 -11.40
CA ASP A 143 3.25 -7.46 -11.74
C ASP A 143 2.50 -8.05 -10.54
N TRP A 144 1.32 -8.63 -10.73
CA TRP A 144 0.61 -9.33 -9.65
C TRP A 144 0.16 -10.73 -10.06
N GLU A 145 -0.36 -11.48 -9.10
CA GLU A 145 -0.81 -12.85 -9.32
C GLU A 145 -2.31 -12.98 -9.05
N ARG A 146 -3.07 -13.34 -10.09
CA ARG A 146 -4.48 -13.74 -9.97
C ARG A 146 -4.56 -15.24 -9.74
N GLY A 147 -4.49 -15.65 -8.47
CA GLY A 147 -4.35 -17.06 -8.14
C GLY A 147 -2.98 -17.57 -8.57
N THR A 148 -2.91 -18.41 -9.60
CA THR A 148 -1.65 -18.95 -10.15
C THR A 148 -1.21 -18.24 -11.43
N LEU A 149 -2.02 -17.32 -11.95
CA LEU A 149 -1.74 -16.59 -13.19
C LEU A 149 -0.98 -15.30 -12.88
N LYS A 150 0.21 -15.13 -13.45
CA LYS A 150 0.95 -13.86 -13.40
C LYS A 150 0.35 -12.88 -14.40
N ILE A 151 0.05 -11.66 -13.93
CA ILE A 151 -0.44 -10.54 -14.74
C ILE A 151 0.60 -9.43 -14.69
N SER A 152 1.31 -9.24 -15.81
CA SER A 152 2.37 -8.24 -15.92
C SER A 152 1.80 -6.83 -15.94
N GLY A 153 2.34 -5.92 -15.12
CA GLY A 153 1.89 -4.52 -15.06
C GLY A 153 0.41 -4.31 -14.66
N GLY A 154 -0.24 -5.34 -14.12
CA GLY A 154 -1.66 -5.31 -13.74
C GLY A 154 -1.94 -4.67 -12.39
N GLU A 155 -0.93 -4.34 -11.58
CA GLU A 155 -1.12 -3.67 -10.29
C GLU A 155 -0.80 -2.19 -10.42
N TRP A 156 -1.84 -1.35 -10.46
CA TRP A 156 -1.75 0.09 -10.64
C TRP A 156 -1.81 0.78 -9.28
N VAL A 157 -0.69 1.36 -8.85
CA VAL A 157 -0.51 1.90 -7.49
C VAL A 157 -0.64 3.43 -7.50
N TYR A 158 -1.52 3.97 -6.66
CA TYR A 158 -1.74 5.40 -6.45
C TYR A 158 -1.49 5.74 -4.97
N PRO A 159 -0.22 5.76 -4.53
CA PRO A 159 0.11 5.76 -3.12
C PRO A 159 -0.31 7.06 -2.42
N GLU A 160 -0.19 8.22 -3.08
CA GLU A 160 -0.65 9.51 -2.55
C GLU A 160 -2.18 9.59 -2.41
N ARG A 161 -2.91 8.72 -3.11
CA ARG A 161 -4.35 8.56 -2.98
C ARG A 161 -4.73 7.39 -2.10
N GLY A 162 -3.78 6.63 -1.56
CA GLY A 162 -4.06 5.49 -0.69
C GLY A 162 -4.94 4.43 -1.36
N ILE A 163 -4.72 4.14 -2.65
CA ILE A 163 -5.47 3.13 -3.39
C ILE A 163 -4.56 2.40 -4.40
N THR A 164 -4.77 1.10 -4.52
CA THR A 164 -4.19 0.25 -5.55
C THR A 164 -5.31 -0.50 -6.26
N LEU A 165 -5.26 -0.51 -7.59
CA LEU A 165 -6.17 -1.27 -8.45
C LEU A 165 -5.41 -2.44 -9.05
N PHE A 166 -5.94 -3.64 -8.93
CA PHE A 166 -5.42 -4.81 -9.64
C PHE A 166 -6.35 -5.09 -10.81
N VAL A 167 -5.80 -4.98 -12.01
CA VAL A 167 -6.52 -5.04 -13.28
C VAL A 167 -5.96 -6.17 -14.13
N ASP A 168 -6.76 -6.58 -15.11
CA ASP A 168 -6.30 -7.33 -16.27
C ASP A 168 -6.14 -6.34 -17.45
N PRO A 169 -4.90 -5.96 -17.81
CA PRO A 169 -4.67 -4.95 -18.84
C PRO A 169 -5.04 -5.43 -20.24
N ASP A 170 -5.09 -6.75 -20.47
CA ASP A 170 -5.24 -7.34 -21.80
C ASP A 170 -6.69 -7.76 -22.10
N ALA A 171 -7.47 -8.11 -21.08
CA ALA A 171 -8.80 -8.68 -21.29
C ALA A 171 -9.94 -7.65 -21.22
N THR A 172 -10.12 -7.02 -20.07
CA THR A 172 -11.39 -6.34 -19.75
C THR A 172 -11.23 -4.90 -19.30
N ASN A 173 -9.99 -4.47 -18.99
CA ASN A 173 -9.73 -3.15 -18.41
C ASN A 173 -10.74 -2.86 -17.27
N THR A 174 -10.90 -3.82 -16.36
CA THR A 174 -11.75 -3.73 -15.17
C THR A 174 -10.90 -3.96 -13.91
N ALA A 175 -11.36 -3.44 -12.77
CA ALA A 175 -10.77 -3.75 -11.48
C ALA A 175 -11.18 -5.16 -11.03
N LEU A 176 -10.21 -6.07 -10.93
CA LEU A 176 -10.39 -7.42 -10.39
C LEU A 176 -10.18 -7.47 -8.87
N HIS A 177 -9.47 -6.48 -8.34
CA HIS A 177 -9.24 -6.33 -6.91
C HIS A 177 -8.98 -4.84 -6.63
N VAL A 178 -9.45 -4.35 -5.48
CA VAL A 178 -9.11 -3.02 -4.96
C VAL A 178 -8.51 -3.15 -3.58
N ALA A 179 -7.44 -2.40 -3.31
CA ALA A 179 -6.89 -2.26 -1.98
C ALA A 179 -6.80 -0.77 -1.63
N VAL A 180 -7.29 -0.38 -0.46
CA VAL A 180 -7.22 1.00 0.04
C VAL A 180 -6.52 1.08 1.39
N TYR A 181 -5.81 2.17 1.60
CA TYR A 181 -4.92 2.39 2.73
C TYR A 181 -4.77 3.90 2.99
N HIS A 182 -4.03 4.26 4.03
CA HIS A 182 -3.65 5.66 4.25
C HIS A 182 -2.74 6.16 3.11
N ALA A 183 -2.91 7.41 2.69
CA ALA A 183 -2.01 8.01 1.70
C ALA A 183 -0.53 7.88 2.14
N THR A 184 0.34 7.51 1.21
CA THR A 184 1.74 7.16 1.48
C THR A 184 2.60 7.33 0.21
N THR A 185 3.79 6.73 0.18
CA THR A 185 4.69 6.69 -0.99
C THR A 185 4.71 5.31 -1.64
N LEU A 186 5.17 5.23 -2.89
CA LEU A 186 5.31 3.95 -3.60
C LEU A 186 6.27 2.99 -2.87
N ASP A 187 7.35 3.51 -2.28
CA ASP A 187 8.31 2.71 -1.51
C ASP A 187 7.66 2.07 -0.29
N VAL A 188 6.95 2.87 0.53
CA VAL A 188 6.26 2.38 1.72
C VAL A 188 5.21 1.34 1.37
N TYR A 189 4.43 1.58 0.30
CA TYR A 189 3.46 0.61 -0.19
C TYR A 189 4.11 -0.74 -0.50
N ARG A 190 5.19 -0.74 -1.28
CA ARG A 190 5.90 -1.97 -1.67
C ARG A 190 6.48 -2.71 -0.47
N ARG A 191 7.13 -1.98 0.44
CA ARG A 191 7.80 -2.57 1.59
C ARG A 191 6.84 -3.13 2.63
N THR A 192 5.69 -2.48 2.85
CA THR A 192 4.88 -2.74 4.06
C THR A 192 3.39 -3.04 3.82
N LEU A 193 2.81 -2.67 2.68
CA LEU A 193 1.36 -2.74 2.47
C LEU A 193 0.93 -3.70 1.37
N ARG A 194 1.81 -3.96 0.40
CA ARG A 194 1.48 -4.74 -0.80
C ARG A 194 0.98 -6.15 -0.45
N PRO A 195 -0.25 -6.54 -0.83
CA PRO A 195 -0.75 -7.87 -0.53
C PRO A 195 -0.11 -8.93 -1.44
N HIS A 196 0.29 -10.06 -0.86
CA HIS A 196 0.75 -11.23 -1.59
C HIS A 196 -0.44 -12.12 -1.99
N LEU A 197 -1.05 -11.84 -3.16
CA LEU A 197 -2.29 -12.48 -3.62
C LEU A 197 -2.08 -13.82 -4.35
N GLY A 198 -0.82 -14.20 -4.56
CA GLY A 198 -0.39 -15.44 -5.16
C GLY A 198 -0.90 -16.68 -4.48
N LYS A 199 -1.27 -17.68 -5.28
CA LYS A 199 -1.55 -19.05 -4.80
C LYS A 199 -0.50 -19.99 -5.36
N ARG A 200 0.02 -20.85 -4.50
CA ARG A 200 0.88 -21.97 -4.89
C ARG A 200 0.03 -23.24 -4.97
N LEU A 201 0.08 -23.94 -6.09
CA LEU A 201 -0.47 -25.29 -6.19
C LEU A 201 0.37 -26.22 -5.32
N LEU A 202 -0.28 -26.87 -4.34
CA LEU A 202 0.35 -27.95 -3.61
C LEU A 202 0.29 -29.23 -4.46
N PRO A 203 1.31 -30.10 -4.41
CA PRO A 203 1.23 -31.41 -5.05
C PRO A 203 -0.03 -32.15 -4.60
N LYS A 204 -0.71 -32.83 -5.54
CA LYS A 204 -1.80 -33.74 -5.18
C LYS A 204 -1.20 -34.87 -4.32
N ARG A 205 -1.79 -35.09 -3.14
CA ARG A 205 -1.45 -36.22 -2.26
C ARG A 205 -2.08 -37.50 -2.80
#